data_AF-A0AAD9ZLK3-F1
#
_entry.id   AF-A0AAD9ZLK3-F1
#
_cell.length_a   1.000
_cell.length_b   1.000
_cell.length_c   1.000
_cell.angle_alpha   90.00
_cell.angle_beta   90.00
_cell.angle_gamma   90.00
#
_symmetry.space_group_name_H-M   'P 1'
#
loop_
_entity.id
_entity.type
_entity.pdbx_description
1 polymer ?
#
loop_
_entity_poly.entity_id
_entity_poly.type
_entity_poly.pdbx_seq_one_letter_code
_entity_poly.pdbx_strand_id
1 'polypeptide(L)' 'MKNGRVVSVAGSPKFRVYETDFGWGRAKNCGVVHISAYGPFSFNESKEEEGGVQIGVVVNREKLDLFNAVFELRIS' A
#
# COMPACT_ATOMS: atom_id res chain seq x y z
N MET A 1 7.19 10.03 -23.83
CA MET A 1 8.30 9.08 -23.62
C MET A 1 7.72 7.68 -23.60
N LYS A 2 8.24 6.73 -24.39
CA LYS A 2 7.88 5.32 -24.22
C LYS A 2 8.57 4.85 -22.94
N ASN A 3 7.82 4.90 -21.85
CA ASN A 3 8.31 4.47 -20.55
C ASN A 3 8.62 2.96 -20.64
N GLY A 4 9.79 2.54 -20.14
CA GLY A 4 9.94 1.15 -19.68
C GLY A 4 8.80 0.82 -18.69
N ARG A 5 8.56 -0.46 -18.42
CA ARG A 5 7.55 -0.90 -17.43
C ARG A 5 7.96 -0.48 -16.01
N VAL A 6 7.88 0.82 -15.72
CA VAL A 6 8.20 1.42 -14.44
C VAL A 6 6.93 1.42 -13.61
N VAL A 7 7.02 0.84 -12.42
CA VAL A 7 5.97 0.88 -11.41
C VAL A 7 6.44 1.80 -10.31
N SER A 8 5.63 2.80 -9.99
CA SER A 8 5.83 3.73 -8.89
C SER A 8 5.06 3.26 -7.66
N VAL A 9 5.63 3.55 -6.48
CA VAL A 9 5.08 3.19 -5.18
C VAL A 9 5.18 4.41 -4.28
N ALA A 10 4.09 4.73 -3.58
CA ALA A 10 4.08 5.78 -2.56
C ALA A 10 4.26 5.19 -1.15
N GLY A 11 4.93 5.92 -0.27
CA GLY A 11 5.13 5.52 1.13
C GLY A 11 6.39 4.71 1.38
N SER A 12 6.62 4.39 2.65
CA SER A 12 7.67 3.49 3.11
C SER A 12 7.30 2.94 4.50
N PRO A 13 7.53 1.65 4.80
CA PRO A 13 7.41 1.12 6.16
C PRO A 13 8.29 1.84 7.19
N LYS A 14 9.32 2.56 6.73
CA LYS A 14 10.17 3.38 7.59
C LYS A 14 9.51 4.67 8.08
N PHE A 15 8.37 5.06 7.50
CA PHE A 15 7.63 6.25 7.94
C PHE A 15 6.92 6.02 9.28
N ARG A 16 6.62 4.76 9.64
CA ARG A 16 6.06 4.39 10.95
C ARG A 16 4.83 5.24 11.29
N VAL A 17 3.97 5.49 10.29
CA VAL A 17 2.76 6.30 10.40
C VAL A 17 1.83 5.83 11.53
N TYR A 18 1.75 4.52 11.76
CA TYR A 18 0.96 3.92 12.85
C TYR A 18 1.54 4.15 14.25
N GLU A 19 2.74 4.72 14.39
CA GLU A 19 3.32 5.12 15.68
C GLU A 19 3.01 6.55 16.06
N THR A 20 2.36 7.30 15.15
CA THR A 20 1.90 8.65 15.45
C THR A 20 0.80 8.59 16.52
N ASP A 21 1.01 9.30 17.64
CA ASP A 21 0.06 9.48 18.73
C ASP A 21 0.01 10.95 19.15
N PHE A 22 -1.18 11.55 19.06
CA PHE A 22 -1.44 12.93 19.44
C PHE A 22 -2.06 13.08 20.85
N GLY A 23 -2.16 11.98 21.62
CA GLY A 23 -2.78 11.92 22.94
C GLY A 23 -4.10 11.13 22.98
N TRP A 24 -4.53 10.55 21.85
CA TRP A 24 -5.73 9.71 21.74
C TRP A 24 -5.41 8.26 21.39
N GLY A 25 -4.13 7.88 21.46
CA GLY A 25 -3.63 6.60 21.02
C GLY A 25 -3.19 6.61 19.56
N ARG A 26 -2.63 5.47 19.15
CA ARG A 26 -2.07 5.25 17.81
C ARG A 26 -3.11 5.36 16.70
N ALA A 27 -2.67 5.78 15.51
CA ALA A 27 -3.51 5.84 14.32
C ALA A 27 -4.21 4.50 14.04
N LYS A 28 -5.51 4.53 13.74
CA LYS A 28 -6.30 3.31 13.48
C LYS A 28 -6.15 2.77 12.06
N ASN A 29 -5.90 3.64 11.08
CA ASN A 29 -5.69 3.33 9.66
C ASN A 29 -4.88 4.49 9.02
N CYS A 30 -4.05 4.19 8.03
CA CYS A 30 -3.35 5.18 7.22
C CYS A 30 -3.40 4.78 5.74
N GLY A 31 -3.55 5.76 4.85
CA GLY A 31 -3.59 5.53 3.42
C GLY A 31 -3.11 6.74 2.63
N VAL A 32 -2.50 6.49 1.47
CA VAL A 32 -2.07 7.55 0.54
C VAL A 32 -3.20 7.76 -0.48
N VAL A 33 -3.93 8.86 -0.35
CA VAL A 33 -5.15 9.11 -1.15
C VAL A 33 -4.87 9.51 -2.61
N HIS A 34 -3.71 10.10 -2.89
CA HIS A 34 -3.38 10.68 -4.19
C HIS A 34 -2.63 9.71 -5.12
N ILE A 35 -2.56 8.42 -4.79
CA ILE A 35 -1.73 7.46 -5.54
C ILE A 35 -2.19 7.29 -6.98
N SER A 36 -3.50 7.31 -7.26
CA SER A 36 -4.05 7.12 -8.61
C SER A 36 -3.45 8.04 -9.68
N ALA A 37 -2.93 9.23 -9.31
CA ALA A 37 -2.29 10.17 -10.23
C ALA A 37 -0.84 9.81 -10.59
N TYR A 38 -0.15 9.03 -9.75
CA TYR A 38 1.28 8.75 -9.89
C TYR A 38 1.61 7.27 -10.03
N GLY A 39 0.70 6.37 -9.63
CA GLY A 39 0.84 4.92 -9.70
C GLY A 39 -0.19 4.20 -8.81
N PRO A 40 -0.55 2.94 -9.08
CA PRO A 40 -1.64 2.31 -8.34
C PRO A 40 -1.25 1.83 -6.94
N PHE A 41 0.03 1.89 -6.54
CA PHE A 41 0.53 1.22 -5.33
C PHE A 41 0.98 2.18 -4.22
N SER A 42 0.69 1.80 -2.98
CA SER A 42 1.36 2.32 -1.78
C SER A 42 1.96 1.19 -0.94
N PHE A 43 2.97 1.52 -0.14
CA PHE A 43 3.72 0.57 0.67
C PHE A 43 4.05 1.16 2.04
N ASN A 44 3.47 0.59 3.10
CA ASN A 44 3.59 1.07 4.48
C ASN A 44 3.85 -0.10 5.44
N GLU A 45 4.14 0.20 6.70
CA GLU A 45 4.23 -0.82 7.74
C GLU A 45 2.84 -1.41 8.04
N SER A 46 2.83 -2.69 8.43
CA SER A 46 1.60 -3.32 8.92
C SER A 46 1.25 -2.77 10.30
N LYS A 47 -0.04 -2.54 10.51
CA LYS A 47 -0.59 -2.25 11.84
C LYS A 47 -0.73 -3.51 12.68
N GLU A 48 -0.92 -4.67 12.04
CA GLU A 48 -1.37 -5.91 12.68
C GLU A 48 -0.20 -6.76 13.19
N GLU A 49 0.96 -6.71 12.52
CA GLU A 49 2.12 -7.52 12.86
C GLU A 49 3.44 -6.73 12.75
N GLU A 50 4.33 -6.96 13.71
CA GLU A 50 5.67 -6.37 13.68
C GLU A 50 6.49 -6.98 12.54
N GLY A 51 7.14 -6.13 11.75
CA GLY A 51 7.87 -6.56 10.54
C GLY A 51 6.99 -6.82 9.32
N GLY A 52 5.66 -6.80 9.47
CA GLY A 52 4.72 -6.92 8.35
C GLY A 52 4.61 -5.64 7.52
N VAL A 53 4.01 -5.77 6.35
CA VAL A 53 3.82 -4.67 5.39
C VAL A 53 2.38 -4.57 4.93
N GLN A 54 1.90 -3.34 4.74
CA GLN A 54 0.62 -3.04 4.14
C GLN A 54 0.83 -2.55 2.70
N ILE A 55 0.16 -3.19 1.74
CA ILE A 55 0.14 -2.77 0.34
C ILE A 55 -1.23 -2.17 0.02
N GLY A 56 -1.26 -0.90 -0.36
CA GLY A 56 -2.46 -0.28 -0.91
C GLY A 56 -2.48 -0.37 -2.43
N VAL A 57 -3.63 -0.69 -3.02
CA VAL A 57 -3.83 -0.77 -4.47
C VAL A 57 -5.07 0.02 -4.88
N VAL A 58 -4.95 0.90 -5.87
CA VAL A 58 -6.08 1.62 -6.46
C VAL A 58 -6.17 1.29 -7.95
N VAL A 59 -7.10 0.40 -8.29
CA VAL A 59 -7.43 -0.01 -9.66
C VAL A 59 -8.95 -0.20 -9.79
N ASN A 60 -9.45 -0.40 -11.02
CA ASN A 60 -10.85 -0.78 -11.20
C ASN A 60 -11.10 -2.22 -10.71
N ARG A 61 -12.37 -2.57 -10.50
CA ARG A 61 -12.78 -3.85 -9.90
C ARG A 61 -12.22 -5.07 -10.64
N GLU A 62 -12.36 -5.09 -11.97
CA GLU A 62 -11.88 -6.18 -12.82
C GLU A 62 -10.38 -6.45 -12.65
N LYS A 63 -9.56 -5.39 -12.54
CA LYS A 63 -8.12 -5.54 -12.31
C LYS A 63 -7.79 -5.94 -10.88
N LEU A 64 -8.59 -5.54 -9.89
CA LEU A 64 -8.41 -5.94 -8.50
C LEU A 64 -8.64 -7.45 -8.34
N ASP A 65 -9.66 -7.99 -9.01
CA ASP A 65 -9.94 -9.43 -8.97
C ASP A 65 -8.77 -10.24 -9.56
N LEU A 66 -8.20 -9.78 -10.68
CA LEU A 66 -7.00 -10.38 -11.26
C LEU A 66 -5.77 -10.22 -10.35
N PHE A 67 -5.60 -9.04 -9.74
CA PHE A 67 -4.51 -8.79 -8.80
C PHE A 67 -4.58 -9.77 -7.63
N ASN A 68 -5.75 -9.96 -7.02
CA ASN A 68 -5.93 -10.88 -5.89
C ASN A 68 -5.60 -12.31 -6.28
N ALA A 69 -6.12 -12.79 -7.41
CA ALA A 69 -5.84 -14.15 -7.90
C ALA A 69 -4.34 -14.41 -8.10
N VAL A 70 -3.61 -13.45 -8.69
CA VAL A 70 -2.15 -13.57 -8.88
C VAL A 70 -1.40 -13.41 -7.57
N PHE A 71 -1.82 -12.48 -6.71
CA PHE A 71 -1.16 -12.22 -5.44
C PHE A 71 -1.23 -13.46 -4.56
N GLU A 72 -2.44 -13.98 -4.30
CA GLU A 72 -2.68 -15.19 -3.50
C GLU A 72 -1.88 -16.40 -4.00
N LEU A 73 -1.84 -16.61 -5.32
CA LEU A 73 -1.07 -17.70 -5.93
C LEU A 73 0.44 -17.61 -5.69
N ARG A 74 0.98 -16.41 -5.45
CA ARG A 74 2.42 -16.15 -5.40
C ARG A 74 2.97 -15.90 -4.01
N ILE A 75 2.11 -15.57 -3.06
CA ILE A 75 2.48 -15.37 -1.66
C ILE A 75 2.08 -16.54 -0.74
N SER A 76 1.41 -17.58 -1.26
CA SER A 76 1.28 -18.90 -0.60
C SER A 76 2.51 -19.76 -0.82
#